data_AF-A0A2A6LQM1-F1
#
_entry.id   AF-A0A2A6LQM1-F1
#
_cell.length_a   1.000
_cell.length_b   1.000
_cell.length_c   1.000
_cell.angle_alpha   90.00
_cell.angle_beta   90.00
_cell.angle_gamma   90.00
#
_symmetry.space_group_name_H-M   'P 1'
#
loop_
_entity.id
_entity.type
_entity.pdbx_description
1 polymer ?
#
loop_
_entity_poly.entity_id
_entity_poly.type
_entity_poly.pdbx_seq_one_letter_code
_entity_poly.pdbx_strand_id
1 'polypeptide(L)' 'MMTFDDDVERALARASEELEMKRQELIRLIIREWLESYGFLPFHELDEGSETEGSA' A
#
# COMPACT_ATOMS: atom_id res chain seq x y z
N MET A 1 17.50 -4.81 7.71
CA MET A 1 16.90 -5.47 6.53
C MET A 1 15.87 -6.45 7.07
N MET A 2 14.58 -6.20 6.88
CA MET A 2 13.58 -7.26 7.10
C MET A 2 13.73 -8.22 5.93
N THR A 3 14.19 -9.44 6.22
CA THR A 3 14.24 -10.54 5.26
C THR A 3 12.99 -11.37 5.50
N PHE A 4 12.06 -11.33 4.54
CA PHE A 4 10.97 -12.29 4.53
C PHE A 4 11.48 -13.65 4.05
N ASP A 5 10.65 -14.68 4.18
CA ASP A 5 10.94 -15.97 3.58
C ASP A 5 11.05 -15.84 2.05
N ASP A 6 11.84 -16.73 1.44
CA ASP A 6 12.22 -16.64 0.02
C ASP A 6 11.02 -16.59 -0.94
N ASP A 7 9.91 -17.24 -0.60
CA ASP A 7 8.68 -17.21 -1.38
C ASP A 7 7.99 -15.83 -1.32
N VAL A 8 7.93 -15.23 -0.14
CA VAL A 8 7.40 -13.88 0.07
C VAL A 8 8.29 -12.85 -0.63
N GLU A 9 9.62 -12.98 -0.55
CA GLU A 9 10.56 -12.10 -1.27
C GLU A 9 10.34 -12.15 -2.79
N ARG A 10 10.18 -13.36 -3.36
CA ARG A 10 9.88 -13.52 -4.79
C ARG A 10 8.52 -12.94 -5.18
N ALA A 11 7.51 -13.14 -4.35
CA ALA A 11 6.18 -12.60 -4.59
C ALA A 11 6.18 -11.06 -4.56
N LEU A 12 6.86 -10.46 -3.58
CA LEU A 12 7.02 -9.01 -3.47
C LEU A 12 7.82 -8.43 -4.64
N ALA A 13 8.87 -9.12 -5.10
CA ALA A 13 9.64 -8.69 -6.28
C ALA A 13 8.76 -8.67 -7.53
N ARG A 14 8.00 -9.75 -7.79
CA ARG A 14 7.05 -9.83 -8.90
C ARG A 14 5.98 -8.74 -8.81
N ALA A 15 5.34 -8.58 -7.66
CA ALA A 15 4.33 -7.55 -7.47
C ALA A 15 4.89 -6.12 -7.63
N SER A 16 6.14 -5.89 -7.22
CA SER A 16 6.81 -4.60 -7.42
C SER A 16 7.03 -4.30 -8.90
N GLU A 17 7.41 -5.31 -9.70
CA GLU A 17 7.55 -5.20 -11.15
C GLU A 17 6.21 -4.93 -11.85
N GLU A 18 5.19 -5.73 -11.54
CA GLU A 18 3.86 -5.64 -12.18
C GLU A 18 3.13 -4.33 -11.86
N LEU A 19 3.29 -3.80 -10.64
CA LEU A 19 2.64 -2.57 -10.20
C LEU A 19 3.49 -1.32 -10.44
N GLU A 20 4.70 -1.47 -10.97
CA GLU A 20 5.68 -0.40 -11.16
C GLU A 20 5.96 0.40 -9.87
N MET A 21 5.93 -0.27 -8.71
CA MET A 21 6.11 0.33 -7.39
C MET A 21 7.45 -0.07 -6.77
N LYS A 22 8.03 0.80 -5.95
CA LYS A 22 9.17 0.39 -5.13
C LYS A 22 8.69 -0.61 -4.08
N ARG A 23 9.47 -1.67 -3.86
CA ARG A 23 9.20 -2.69 -2.84
C ARG A 23 8.79 -2.12 -1.47
N GLN A 24 9.47 -1.06 -1.02
CA GLN A 24 9.16 -0.42 0.27
C GLN A 24 7.80 0.26 0.30
N GLU A 25 7.37 0.86 -0.82
CA GLU A 25 6.05 1.48 -0.97
C GLU A 25 4.97 0.41 -1.02
N LEU A 26 5.21 -0.67 -1.78
CA LEU A 26 4.30 -1.81 -1.86
C LEU A 26 4.10 -2.48 -0.48
N ILE A 27 5.17 -2.74 0.28
CA ILE A 27 5.05 -3.32 1.63
C ILE A 27 4.23 -2.39 2.54
N ARG A 28 4.47 -1.08 2.50
CA ARG A 28 3.72 -0.12 3.31
C ARG A 28 2.23 -0.12 2.94
N LEU A 29 1.92 -0.20 1.65
CA LEU A 29 0.55 -0.30 1.15
C LEU A 29 -0.13 -1.57 1.69
N ILE A 30 0.45 -2.75 1.42
CA ILE A 30 -0.11 -4.05 1.82
C ILE A 30 -0.34 -4.11 3.34
N ILE A 31 0.65 -3.68 4.14
CA ILE A 31 0.52 -3.71 5.60
C ILE A 31 -0.54 -2.73 6.10
N ARG A 32 -0.66 -1.56 5.49
CA ARG A 32 -1.71 -0.59 5.82
C ARG A 32 -3.10 -1.18 5.54
N GLU A 33 -3.33 -1.66 4.32
CA GLU A 33 -4.61 -2.24 3.92
C GLU A 33 -5.00 -3.44 4.79
N TRP A 34 -4.02 -4.30 5.12
CA TRP A 34 -4.23 -5.40 6.05
C TRP A 34 -4.64 -4.90 7.44
N LEU A 35 -3.94 -3.91 8.00
CA LEU A 35 -4.27 -3.37 9.33
C LEU A 35 -5.64 -2.66 9.35
N GLU A 36 -6.00 -1.96 8.29
CA GLU A 36 -7.30 -1.30 8.13
C GLU A 36 -8.44 -2.32 8.04
N SER A 37 -8.25 -3.39 7.27
CA SER A 37 -9.24 -4.47 7.11
C SER A 37 -9.59 -5.17 8.43
N TYR A 38 -8.66 -5.21 9.38
CA TYR A 38 -8.86 -5.79 10.71
C TYR A 38 -9.19 -4.75 11.79
N GLY A 39 -9.35 -3.47 11.43
CA GLY A 39 -9.69 -2.39 12.36
C GLY A 39 -8.55 -1.99 13.32
N PHE A 40 -7.31 -2.39 13.03
CA PHE A 40 -6.14 -1.92 13.76
C PHE A 40 -5.75 -0.49 13.37
N LEU A 41 -6.13 -0.06 12.16
CA LEU A 41 -6.04 1.31 11.70
C LEU A 41 -7.42 1.80 11.23
N PRO A 42 -7.74 3.10 11.39
CA PRO A 42 -8.89 3.69 10.72
C PRO A 42 -8.68 3.62 9.21
N PHE A 43 -9.74 3.31 8.45
CA PHE A 43 -9.70 3.27 7.00
C PHE A 43 -9.25 4.62 6.45
N HIS A 44 -8.15 4.62 5.69
CA HIS A 44 -7.70 5.81 5.01
C HIS A 44 -8.38 5.83 3.64
N GLU A 45 -9.38 6.69 3.46
CA GLU A 45 -9.81 7.05 2.11
C GLU A 45 -8.58 7.68 1.44
N LEU A 46 -8.00 6.96 0.47
CA LEU A 46 -7.01 7.52 -0.42
C LEU A 46 -7.71 8.70 -1.10
N ASP A 47 -7.35 9.92 -0.68
CA ASP A 47 -7.90 11.17 -1.20
C ASP A 47 -7.69 11.20 -2.72
N GLU A 48 -8.69 10.71 -3.46
CA GLU A 48 -8.78 10.89 -4.91
C GLU A 48 -9.12 12.35 -5.15
N GLY A 49 -8.07 13.18 -5.18
CA GLY A 49 -8.04 14.60 -5.54
C GLY A 49 -9.37 15.20 -6.00
N SER A 50 -10.20 15.63 -5.04
CA SER A 50 -11.27 16.58 -5.29
C SER A 50 -11.02 17.83 -4.46
N GLU A 51 -9.98 18.57 -4.82
CA GLU A 51 -10.06 20.02 -4.77
C GLU A 51 -11.08 20.50 -5.81
N THR A 52 -12.38 20.26 -5.58
CA THR A 52 -13.36 21.17 -6.12
C THR A 52 -13.35 22.38 -5.18
N GLU A 53 -12.51 23.37 -5.51
CA GLU A 53 -12.64 24.72 -4.93
C GLU A 53 -14.10 25.15 -5.11
N GLY A 54 -14.87 25.07 -4.03
CA GLY A 54 -16.23 25.57 -3.97
C GLY A 54 -16.18 27.09 -4.09
N SER A 55 -16.35 27.60 -5.31
CA SER A 55 -16.71 29.00 -5.53
C SER A 55 -18.17 29.16 -5.10
N ALA A 56 -18.37 29.80 -3.96
CA ALA A 56 -19.66 30.29 -3.48
C ALA A 56 -19.67 31.82 -3.54
#